data_AF-A0A851IEB5-F1
#
_entry.id   AF-A0A851IEB5-F1
#
_cell.length_a   1.000
_cell.length_b   1.000
_cell.length_c   1.000
_cell.angle_alpha   90.00
_cell.angle_beta   90.00
_cell.angle_gamma   90.00
#
_symmetry.space_group_name_H-M   'P 1'
#
loop_
_entity.id
_entity.type
_entity.pdbx_description
1 polymer ?
#
loop_
_entity_poly.entity_id
_entity_poly.type
_entity_poly.pdbx_seq_one_letter_code
_entity_poly.pdbx_strand_id
1 'polypeptide(L)'
;MPKIIIESKISSNGRGDRFKLKVNDEKIEEVKYNGKTEVDVDYGEQTLQIYNNFLMKTPKKIINVDSDNQNYKITLNFKAWGVIFILQVLMAALMINLKQTGVFIAIPMFILEILILIFTGMLEIKEVKRKDNE
;
A
#
# COMPACT_ATOMS: atom_id res chain seq x y z
N MET A 1 6.20 -26.73 0.23
CA MET A 1 5.27 -25.67 0.65
C MET A 1 5.45 -24.52 -0.31
N PRO A 2 4.37 -23.97 -0.88
CA PRO A 2 4.46 -22.84 -1.78
C PRO A 2 4.95 -21.59 -1.03
N LYS A 3 5.60 -20.71 -1.75
CA LYS A 3 6.26 -19.51 -1.21
C LYS A 3 5.73 -18.26 -1.86
N ILE A 4 5.48 -17.27 -1.01
CA ILE A 4 5.23 -15.89 -1.42
C ILE A 4 6.53 -15.13 -1.27
N ILE A 5 7.01 -14.57 -2.38
CA ILE A 5 8.23 -13.78 -2.42
C ILE A 5 7.84 -12.32 -2.54
N ILE A 6 8.01 -11.55 -1.47
CA ILE A 6 7.72 -10.12 -1.44
C ILE A 6 9.00 -9.32 -1.67
N GLU A 7 9.06 -8.63 -2.80
CA GLU A 7 10.09 -7.66 -3.11
C GLU A 7 9.65 -6.26 -2.64
N SER A 8 10.43 -5.68 -1.73
CA SER A 8 10.24 -4.28 -1.32
C SER A 8 11.36 -3.43 -1.91
N LYS A 9 10.98 -2.38 -2.66
CA LYS A 9 11.88 -1.29 -3.10
C LYS A 9 11.53 0.02 -2.39
N ILE A 10 11.05 -0.09 -1.16
CA ILE A 10 10.65 1.08 -0.37
C ILE A 10 11.89 1.53 0.41
N SER A 11 12.30 2.77 0.20
CA SER A 11 13.39 3.38 0.96
C SER A 11 12.95 3.53 2.43
N SER A 12 13.76 3.00 3.35
CA SER A 12 13.67 3.36 4.77
C SER A 12 14.12 4.82 4.90
N ASN A 13 13.25 5.72 5.37
CA ASN A 13 13.63 7.09 5.72
C ASN A 13 14.47 7.15 7.02
N GLY A 14 15.33 6.16 7.28
CA GLY A 14 16.25 6.11 8.41
C GLY A 14 15.61 5.89 9.79
N ARG A 15 14.28 5.81 9.90
CA ARG A 15 13.56 5.70 11.19
C ARG A 15 13.27 4.30 11.71
N GLY A 16 13.68 3.25 11.00
CA GLY A 16 13.60 1.87 11.52
C GLY A 16 12.18 1.29 11.64
N ASP A 17 11.12 2.02 11.27
CA ASP A 17 9.78 1.43 11.15
C ASP A 17 9.86 0.32 10.09
N ARG A 18 9.67 -0.95 10.44
CA ARG A 18 9.70 -2.10 9.51
C ARG A 18 8.29 -2.43 9.02
N PHE A 19 8.12 -2.59 7.71
CA PHE A 19 6.86 -3.13 7.17
C PHE A 19 6.68 -4.57 7.65
N LYS A 20 5.45 -4.92 8.03
CA LYS A 20 5.04 -6.27 8.39
C LYS A 20 4.09 -6.80 7.33
N LEU A 21 4.26 -8.05 6.94
CA LEU A 21 3.34 -8.81 6.11
C LEU A 21 2.47 -9.67 7.01
N LYS A 22 1.16 -9.42 6.96
CA LYS A 22 0.14 -10.27 7.52
C LYS A 22 -0.34 -11.25 6.46
N VAL A 23 -0.34 -12.54 6.77
CA VAL A 23 -0.95 -13.60 5.96
C VAL A 23 -2.08 -14.24 6.76
N ASN A 24 -3.29 -14.31 6.16
CA ASN A 24 -4.49 -14.91 6.78
C ASN A 24 -4.88 -14.37 8.15
N ASP A 25 -4.53 -13.13 8.44
CA ASP A 25 -4.68 -12.53 9.76
C ASP A 25 -3.95 -13.23 10.93
N GLU A 26 -3.19 -14.29 10.67
CA GLU A 26 -2.55 -15.15 11.66
C GLU A 26 -1.03 -15.00 11.64
N LYS A 27 -0.41 -15.16 10.46
CA LYS A 27 1.04 -15.12 10.31
C LYS A 27 1.50 -13.69 10.08
N ILE A 28 2.49 -13.24 10.85
CA ILE A 28 3.08 -11.90 10.76
C ILE A 28 4.59 -12.05 10.52
N GLU A 29 5.06 -11.57 9.38
CA GLU A 29 6.47 -11.62 8.98
C GLU A 29 7.02 -10.23 8.73
N GLU A 30 8.30 -9.99 9.04
CA GLU A 30 8.94 -8.72 8.72
C GLU A 30 9.38 -8.66 7.25
N VAL A 31 9.02 -7.57 6.57
CA VAL A 31 9.45 -7.33 5.20
C VAL A 31 10.79 -6.61 5.19
N LYS A 32 11.77 -7.22 4.52
CA LYS A 32 13.12 -6.67 4.38
C LYS A 32 13.09 -5.43 3.49
N TYR A 33 13.80 -4.39 3.91
CA TYR A 33 14.02 -3.19 3.11
C TYR A 33 14.95 -3.46 1.94
N ASN A 34 14.60 -2.95 0.74
CA ASN A 34 15.40 -3.11 -0.48
C ASN A 34 15.84 -4.56 -0.69
N GLY A 35 14.92 -5.50 -0.48
CA GLY A 35 15.22 -6.93 -0.46
C GLY A 35 14.00 -7.78 -0.73
N LYS A 36 14.23 -9.10 -0.68
CA LYS A 36 13.21 -10.13 -0.83
C LYS A 36 12.93 -10.75 0.53
N THR A 37 11.66 -10.82 0.89
CA THR A 37 11.16 -11.63 2.00
C THR A 37 10.43 -12.82 1.42
N GLU A 38 10.83 -14.02 1.82
CA GLU A 38 10.15 -15.26 1.46
C GLU A 38 9.29 -15.70 2.63
N VAL A 39 8.03 -16.03 2.36
CA VAL A 39 7.09 -16.53 3.36
C VAL A 39 6.46 -17.81 2.85
N ASP A 40 6.64 -18.90 3.60
CA ASP A 40 5.94 -20.15 3.34
C ASP A 40 4.45 -19.97 3.66
N VAL A 41 3.59 -20.42 2.75
CA VAL A 41 2.13 -20.37 2.86
C VAL A 41 1.50 -21.68 2.39
N ASP A 42 0.20 -21.84 2.61
CA ASP A 42 -0.54 -22.97 2.08
C ASP A 42 -1.10 -22.68 0.68
N TYR A 43 -1.37 -23.75 -0.06
CA TYR A 43 -2.07 -23.67 -1.35
C TYR A 43 -3.52 -23.20 -1.17
N GLY A 44 -4.06 -22.57 -2.21
CA GLY A 44 -5.44 -22.07 -2.24
C GLY A 44 -5.58 -20.59 -1.89
N GLU A 45 -6.76 -20.20 -1.41
CA GLU A 45 -7.06 -18.80 -1.12
C GLU A 45 -6.29 -18.33 0.13
N GLN A 46 -5.50 -17.27 -0.04
CA GLN A 46 -4.73 -16.64 1.02
C GLN A 46 -4.98 -15.13 1.00
N THR A 47 -4.87 -14.49 2.16
CA THR A 47 -5.00 -13.03 2.25
C THR A 47 -3.66 -12.40 2.62
N LEU A 48 -3.27 -11.38 1.87
CA LEU A 48 -2.06 -10.60 2.11
C LEU A 48 -2.39 -9.18 2.54
N GLN A 49 -1.68 -8.69 3.55
CA GLN A 49 -1.78 -7.31 3.98
C GLN A 49 -0.44 -6.82 4.50
N ILE A 50 0.07 -5.74 3.91
CA ILE A 50 1.25 -5.03 4.41
C ILE A 50 0.79 -3.95 5.37
N TYR A 51 1.46 -3.82 6.50
CA TYR A 51 1.20 -2.74 7.45
C TYR A 51 2.47 -2.31 8.16
N ASN A 52 2.57 -1.02 8.44
CA ASN A 52 3.62 -0.42 9.25
C ASN A 52 2.99 0.29 10.45
N ASN A 53 2.11 1.24 10.16
CA ASN A 53 1.26 1.93 11.15
C ASN A 53 -0.18 2.02 10.60
N PHE A 54 -1.07 2.68 11.35
CA PHE A 54 -2.49 2.81 10.97
C PHE A 54 -2.71 3.44 9.58
N LEU A 55 -1.86 4.39 9.17
CA LEU A 55 -1.97 5.10 7.89
C LEU A 55 -1.25 4.37 6.74
N MET A 56 -0.19 3.63 7.05
CA MET A 56 0.62 2.87 6.11
C MET A 56 0.24 1.38 6.16
N LYS A 57 -1.05 1.12 5.93
CA LYS A 57 -1.64 -0.21 5.80
C LYS A 57 -2.21 -0.38 4.40
N THR A 58 -1.98 -1.53 3.77
CA THR A 58 -2.62 -1.88 2.51
C THR A 58 -4.01 -2.46 2.77
N PRO A 59 -4.96 -2.33 1.83
CA PRO A 59 -6.15 -3.17 1.83
C PRO A 59 -5.75 -4.65 1.88
N LYS A 60 -6.63 -5.49 2.43
CA LYS A 60 -6.44 -6.95 2.36
C LYS A 60 -6.57 -7.36 0.90
N LYS A 61 -5.56 -8.05 0.38
CA LYS A 61 -5.57 -8.60 -0.96
C LYS A 61 -5.77 -10.10 -0.89
N ILE A 62 -6.87 -10.58 -1.44
CA ILE A 62 -7.11 -12.01 -1.63
C ILE A 62 -6.29 -12.45 -2.83
N ILE A 63 -5.53 -13.53 -2.66
CA ILE A 63 -4.73 -14.17 -3.71
C ILE A 63 -5.04 -15.65 -3.71
N ASN A 64 -4.87 -16.30 -4.87
CA ASN A 64 -4.95 -17.74 -4.98
C ASN A 64 -3.55 -18.29 -5.21
N VAL A 65 -3.04 -19.05 -4.25
CA VAL A 65 -1.72 -19.69 -4.32
C VAL A 65 -1.87 -21.00 -5.05
N ASP A 66 -1.48 -21.00 -6.32
CA ASP A 66 -1.59 -22.13 -7.25
C ASP A 66 -0.23 -22.69 -7.71
N SER A 67 0.86 -22.03 -7.32
CA SER A 67 2.20 -22.30 -7.79
C SER A 67 3.22 -22.23 -6.65
N ASP A 68 4.32 -22.96 -6.81
CA ASP A 68 5.35 -23.10 -5.77
C ASP A 68 6.00 -21.75 -5.40
N ASN A 69 6.09 -20.80 -6.33
CA ASN A 69 6.69 -19.49 -6.08
C ASN A 69 5.90 -18.38 -6.76
N GLN A 70 5.18 -17.58 -5.97
CA GLN A 70 4.49 -16.39 -6.44
C GLN A 70 5.23 -15.12 -5.98
N ASN A 71 5.58 -14.26 -6.94
CA ASN A 71 6.31 -13.03 -6.67
C ASN A 71 5.33 -11.86 -6.53
N TYR A 72 5.49 -11.08 -5.47
CA TYR A 72 4.75 -9.86 -5.23
C TYR A 72 5.69 -8.70 -4.99
N LYS A 73 5.28 -7.52 -5.43
CA LYS A 73 6.00 -6.27 -5.20
C LYS A 73 5.11 -5.29 -4.46
N ILE A 74 5.66 -4.65 -3.44
CA ILE A 74 5.01 -3.54 -2.76
C ILE A 74 5.37 -2.26 -3.50
N THR A 75 4.35 -1.53 -3.94
CA THR A 75 4.50 -0.27 -4.66
C THR A 75 3.62 0.81 -4.06
N LEU A 76 3.93 2.07 -4.36
CA LEU A 76 3.06 3.19 -4.04
C LEU A 76 1.74 3.07 -4.81
N ASN A 77 0.61 3.31 -4.13
CA ASN A 77 -0.70 3.31 -4.79
C ASN A 77 -0.90 4.62 -5.57
N PHE A 78 -0.37 4.68 -6.80
CA PHE A 78 -0.45 5.89 -7.63
C PHE A 78 -1.88 6.39 -7.89
N LYS A 79 -2.89 5.51 -7.84
CA LYS A 79 -4.30 5.92 -7.97
C LYS A 79 -4.73 6.78 -6.77
N ALA A 80 -4.40 6.33 -5.55
CA ALA A 80 -4.69 7.10 -4.33
C ALA A 80 -3.99 8.47 -4.35
N TRP A 81 -2.71 8.48 -4.74
CA TRP A 81 -1.93 9.72 -4.87
C TRP A 81 -2.50 10.68 -5.92
N GLY A 82 -2.94 10.15 -7.07
CA GLY A 82 -3.57 10.96 -8.11
C GLY A 82 -4.87 11.62 -7.64
N VAL A 83 -5.71 10.89 -6.91
CA VAL A 83 -6.95 11.44 -6.34
C VAL A 83 -6.65 12.58 -5.36
N ILE A 84 -5.72 12.37 -4.44
CA ILE A 84 -5.32 13.39 -3.45
C ILE A 84 -4.74 14.62 -4.15
N PHE A 85 -3.90 14.42 -5.17
CA PHE A 85 -3.33 15.53 -5.92
C PHE A 85 -4.39 16.39 -6.61
N ILE A 86 -5.39 15.76 -7.24
CA ILE A 86 -6.50 16.49 -7.89
C ILE A 86 -7.31 17.29 -6.85
N LEU A 87 -7.61 16.69 -5.70
CA LEU A 87 -8.32 17.37 -4.61
C LEU A 87 -7.55 18.60 -4.10
N GLN A 88 -6.24 18.49 -3.93
CA GLN A 88 -5.36 19.58 -3.53
C GLN A 88 -5.36 20.74 -4.55
N VAL A 89 -5.32 20.43 -5.85
CA VAL A 89 -5.41 21.45 -6.92
C VAL A 89 -6.76 22.16 -6.91
N LEU A 90 -7.86 21.42 -6.78
CA LEU A 90 -9.21 21.98 -6.68
C LEU A 90 -9.35 22.88 -5.46
N MET A 91 -8.79 22.47 -4.32
CA MET A 91 -8.80 23.26 -3.09
C MET A 91 -8.03 24.58 -3.26
N ALA A 92 -6.84 24.54 -3.85
CA ALA A 92 -6.06 25.75 -4.13
C ALA A 92 -6.84 26.73 -5.02
N ALA A 93 -7.49 26.23 -6.07
CA ALA A 93 -8.33 27.04 -6.94
C ALA A 93 -9.54 27.64 -6.22
N LEU A 94 -10.23 26.87 -5.38
CA LEU A 94 -11.37 27.34 -4.58
C LEU A 94 -10.98 28.44 -3.59
N MET A 95 -9.86 28.27 -2.88
CA MET A 95 -9.38 29.27 -1.91
C MET A 95 -9.06 30.61 -2.60
N ILE A 96 -8.45 30.59 -3.78
CA ILE A 96 -8.14 31.79 -4.57
C ILE A 96 -9.44 32.50 -5.00
N ASN A 97 -10.40 31.75 -5.55
CA ASN A 97 -11.64 32.31 -6.09
C ASN A 97 -12.55 32.92 -5.00
N LEU A 98 -12.58 32.31 -3.81
CA LEU A 98 -13.44 32.76 -2.72
C LEU A 98 -12.81 33.90 -1.89
N LYS A 99 -11.55 34.30 -2.16
CA LYS A 99 -10.78 35.27 -1.35
C LYS A 99 -10.87 34.99 0.16
N GLN A 100 -11.10 33.73 0.52
CA GLN A 100 -11.46 33.32 1.86
C GLN A 100 -10.20 32.94 2.61
N THR A 101 -10.11 33.33 3.88
CA THR A 101 -9.01 32.94 4.79
C THR A 101 -9.17 31.48 5.26
N GLY A 102 -9.23 30.57 4.28
CA GLY A 102 -8.73 29.19 4.27
C GLY A 102 -9.27 28.13 5.22
N VAL A 103 -9.70 28.42 6.44
CA VAL A 103 -9.72 27.38 7.50
C VAL A 103 -10.97 26.48 7.42
N PHE A 104 -12.15 27.02 7.12
CA PHE A 104 -13.42 26.27 7.19
C PHE A 104 -13.64 25.26 6.05
N ILE A 105 -12.99 25.46 4.89
CA ILE A 105 -13.04 24.51 3.75
C ILE A 105 -11.84 23.56 3.78
N ALA A 106 -10.68 24.02 4.24
CA ALA A 106 -9.47 23.21 4.33
C ALA A 106 -9.63 22.02 5.28
N ILE A 107 -10.21 22.22 6.46
CA ILE A 107 -10.31 21.17 7.48
C ILE A 107 -11.15 19.97 7.00
N PRO A 108 -12.39 20.14 6.50
CA PRO A 108 -13.18 19.03 6.00
C PRO A 108 -12.52 18.28 4.84
N MET A 109 -11.84 19.00 3.93
CA MET A 109 -11.13 18.38 2.80
C MET A 109 -9.91 17.58 3.27
N PHE A 110 -9.14 18.10 4.22
CA PHE A 110 -8.01 17.38 4.80
C PHE A 110 -8.46 16.08 5.49
N ILE A 111 -9.60 16.11 6.18
CA ILE A 111 -10.21 14.90 6.76
C ILE A 111 -10.59 13.92 5.65
N LEU A 112 -11.19 14.40 4.56
CA LEU A 112 -11.57 13.56 3.41
C LEU A 112 -10.33 12.90 2.77
N GLU A 113 -9.22 13.60 2.65
CA GLU A 113 -7.96 13.05 2.13
C GLU A 113 -7.40 11.94 3.02
N ILE A 114 -7.40 12.14 4.34
CA ILE A 114 -7.00 11.10 5.31
C ILE A 114 -7.92 9.87 5.16
N LEU A 115 -9.23 10.07 5.02
CA LEU A 115 -10.18 8.97 4.81
C LEU A 115 -9.89 8.21 3.51
N ILE A 116 -9.66 8.93 2.39
CA ILE A 116 -9.30 8.32 1.11
C ILE A 116 -8.03 7.48 1.25
N LEU A 117 -7.01 7.99 1.94
CA LEU A 117 -5.77 7.26 2.21
C LEU A 117 -5.99 6.01 3.05
N ILE A 118 -6.84 6.06 4.07
CA ILE A 118 -7.17 4.89 4.91
C ILE A 118 -7.88 3.82 4.08
N PHE A 119 -8.85 4.21 3.24
CA PHE A 119 -9.63 3.25 2.45
C PHE A 119 -8.84 2.64 1.28
N THR A 120 -8.11 3.46 0.53
CA THR A 120 -7.39 3.01 -0.66
C THR A 120 -6.01 2.44 -0.33
N GLY A 121 -5.43 2.83 0.81
CA GLY A 121 -4.07 2.50 1.22
C GLY A 121 -3.02 3.27 0.43
N MET A 122 -2.02 3.80 1.12
CA MET A 122 -0.86 4.46 0.48
C MET A 122 -0.03 3.50 -0.38
N LEU A 123 -0.10 2.21 -0.09
CA LEU A 123 0.68 1.15 -0.71
C LEU A 123 -0.26 0.13 -1.36
N GLU A 124 0.25 -0.53 -2.39
CA GLU A 124 -0.44 -1.58 -3.14
C GLU A 124 0.48 -2.79 -3.27
N ILE A 125 -0.08 -3.99 -3.11
CA ILE A 125 0.60 -5.26 -3.36
C ILE A 125 0.25 -5.71 -4.78
N LYS A 126 1.23 -5.74 -5.68
CA LYS A 126 1.05 -6.21 -7.06
C LYS A 126 1.73 -7.55 -7.26
N GLU A 127 1.04 -8.46 -7.92
CA GLU A 127 1.67 -9.70 -8.38
C GLU A 127 2.61 -9.35 -9.54
N VAL A 128 3.82 -9.88 -9.48
CA VAL A 128 4.80 -9.82 -10.56
C VAL A 128 4.82 -11.20 -11.17
N LYS A 129 4.02 -11.39 -12.21
CA LYS A 129 4.17 -12.58 -13.06
C LYS A 129 5.58 -12.53 -13.64
N ARG A 130 6.35 -13.62 -13.50
CA ARG A 130 7.59 -13.77 -14.26
C ARG A 130 7.18 -13.55 -15.72
N LYS A 131 7.83 -12.60 -16.40
CA LYS A 131 7.94 -12.72 -17.84
C LYS A 131 8.75 -13.98 -18.04
N ASP A 132 8.08 -15.05 -18.42
CA ASP A 132 8.76 -16.16 -19.05
C ASP A 132 9.43 -15.53 -20.27
N ASN A 133 10.74 -15.36 -20.17
CA ASN A 133 11.55 -14.97 -21.31
C ASN A 133 11.48 -16.17 -22.26
N GLU A 134 10.58 -16.11 -23.23
CA GLU A 134 10.80 -16.75 -24.53
C GLU A 134 12.04 -16.16 -25.19
#